data_AF-A0A9Q0SR24-F1
#
_entry.id   AF-A0A9Q0SR24-F1
#
_cell.length_a   1.000
_cell.length_b   1.000
_cell.length_c   1.000
_cell.angle_alpha   90.00
_cell.angle_beta   90.00
_cell.angle_gamma   90.00
#
_symmetry.space_group_name_H-M   'P 1'
#
loop_
_entity.id
_entity.type
_entity.pdbx_description
1 polymer ?
#
loop_
_entity_poly.entity_id
_entity_poly.type
_entity_poly.pdbx_seq_one_letter_code
_entity_poly.pdbx_strand_id
1 'polypeptide(L)'
;MHMEILQSPWLCELMAFHINLREEKVKSNKAPALFEGCSLNFDDENPSLSCELFDSIKIDIDLTCSICLDTVFDPVSLTCGHIFCHTCACSAASVTIVDGLKAAEPNEKCPLCRKSGVYEGSLHLEEINILLSRSCHEHWEQRLQTERRERIRQVKEHWESQCRAFMGCLDSEAPLLSAVI
;
A
#
# COMPACT_ATOMS: atom_id res chain seq x y z
N MET A 1 26.30 7.67 10.15
CA MET A 1 25.16 8.10 9.33
C MET A 1 24.09 7.03 9.44
N HIS A 2 22.91 7.38 9.95
CA HIS A 2 21.82 6.44 10.23
C HIS A 2 21.21 5.91 8.90
N MET A 3 21.55 4.69 8.50
CA MET A 3 20.88 3.98 7.41
C MET A 3 19.36 3.81 7.65
N GLU A 4 18.91 3.91 8.90
CA GLU A 4 17.49 3.82 9.28
C GLU A 4 16.65 4.99 8.75
N ILE A 5 17.24 6.17 8.51
CA ILE A 5 16.51 7.33 7.97
C ILE A 5 16.16 7.11 6.50
N LEU A 6 17.00 6.38 5.75
CA LEU A 6 16.83 6.14 4.31
C LEU A 6 15.72 5.12 4.00
N GLN A 7 15.23 4.40 4.99
CA GLN A 7 14.08 3.49 4.88
C GLN A 7 12.81 4.08 5.51
N SER A 8 12.81 5.39 5.83
CA SER A 8 11.65 6.06 6.40
C SER A 8 10.52 6.13 5.36
N PRO A 9 9.31 5.62 5.66
CA PRO A 9 8.16 5.73 4.74
C PRO A 9 7.83 7.19 4.38
N TRP A 10 8.08 8.11 5.31
CA TRP A 10 7.89 9.54 5.11
C TRP A 10 8.87 10.16 4.11
N LEU A 11 10.08 9.60 3.99
CA LEU A 11 11.04 10.05 2.98
C LEU A 11 10.56 9.65 1.58
N CYS A 12 10.04 8.43 1.43
CA CYS A 12 9.46 7.95 0.18
C CYS A 12 8.27 8.83 -0.25
N GLU A 13 7.35 9.12 0.67
CA GLU A 13 6.20 10.00 0.40
C GLU A 13 6.62 11.42 0.06
N LEU A 14 7.62 11.97 0.75
CA LEU A 14 8.13 13.30 0.45
C LEU A 14 8.76 13.36 -0.95
N MET A 15 9.51 12.33 -1.35
CA MET A 15 10.08 12.20 -2.69
C MET A 15 8.97 12.12 -3.75
N ALA A 16 7.95 11.29 -3.54
CA ALA A 16 6.82 11.16 -4.45
C ALA A 16 6.01 12.47 -4.57
N PHE A 17 5.72 13.14 -3.44
CA PHE A 17 5.07 14.44 -3.41
C PHE A 17 5.82 15.50 -4.24
N HIS A 18 7.15 15.51 -4.13
CA HIS A 18 7.99 16.43 -4.90
C HIS A 18 7.90 16.18 -6.41
N ILE A 19 7.81 14.93 -6.85
CA ILE A 19 7.61 14.58 -8.27
C ILE A 19 6.20 14.99 -8.71
N ASN A 20 5.16 14.62 -7.95
CA ASN A 20 3.78 14.98 -8.23
C ASN A 20 3.59 16.50 -8.38
N LEU A 21 4.23 17.30 -7.51
CA LEU A 21 4.19 18.77 -7.59
C LEU A 21 4.91 19.36 -8.80
N ARG A 22 5.98 18.71 -9.30
CA ARG A 22 6.73 19.19 -10.47
C ARG A 22 5.91 19.07 -11.74
N GLU A 23 5.20 17.95 -11.90
CA GLU A 23 4.38 17.69 -13.10
C GLU A 23 3.19 18.64 -13.21
N GLU A 24 2.64 19.12 -12.08
CA GLU A 24 1.52 20.08 -12.08
C GLU A 24 1.96 21.53 -12.34
N LYS A 25 3.25 21.87 -12.15
CA LYS A 25 3.77 23.23 -12.25
C LYS A 25 4.54 23.47 -13.54
N VAL A 26 3.83 23.71 -14.64
CA VAL A 26 4.43 24.26 -15.86
C VAL A 26 5.01 25.68 -15.65
N LYS A 27 4.66 26.42 -14.58
CA LYS A 27 5.16 27.80 -14.34
C LYS A 27 5.19 28.21 -12.85
N SER A 28 6.16 27.78 -12.06
CA SER A 28 6.47 28.46 -10.79
C SER A 28 7.89 28.15 -10.35
N ASN A 29 8.76 29.15 -10.45
CA ASN A 29 10.16 29.07 -10.05
C ASN A 29 10.30 28.85 -8.53
N LYS A 30 11.17 27.90 -8.18
CA LYS A 30 11.69 27.53 -6.84
C LYS A 30 10.91 26.44 -6.11
N ALA A 31 11.00 25.20 -6.62
CA ALA A 31 10.97 24.04 -5.74
C ALA A 31 12.26 24.02 -4.90
N PRO A 32 12.25 23.49 -3.66
CA PRO A 32 13.47 23.32 -2.87
C PRO A 32 14.47 22.43 -3.64
N ALA A 33 15.72 22.86 -3.74
CA ALA A 33 16.77 22.18 -4.52
C ALA A 33 17.11 20.75 -4.05
N LEU A 34 16.64 20.34 -2.86
CA LEU A 34 17.02 19.08 -2.23
C LEU A 34 16.50 17.81 -2.92
N PHE A 35 15.34 17.89 -3.57
CA PHE A 35 14.72 16.74 -4.24
C PHE A 35 14.68 16.94 -5.76
N GLU A 36 15.63 17.72 -6.27
CA GLU A 36 15.68 18.05 -7.70
C GLU A 36 16.07 16.87 -8.58
N GLY A 37 16.82 15.92 -8.02
CA GLY A 37 17.20 14.67 -8.68
C GLY A 37 16.24 13.51 -8.45
N CYS A 38 15.02 13.73 -7.94
CA CYS A 38 14.08 12.64 -7.74
C CYS A 38 13.35 12.30 -9.05
N SER A 39 13.29 11.02 -9.40
CA SER A 39 12.58 10.50 -10.57
C SER A 39 11.91 9.16 -10.27
N LEU A 40 10.83 8.89 -10.99
CA LEU A 40 10.25 7.55 -11.08
C LEU A 40 10.76 6.90 -12.37
N ASN A 41 11.36 5.73 -12.25
CA ASN A 41 11.86 4.96 -13.38
C ASN A 41 11.00 3.71 -13.55
N PHE A 42 10.65 3.41 -14.79
CA PHE A 42 10.06 2.12 -15.19
C PHE A 42 11.10 1.46 -16.08
N ASP A 43 12.07 0.78 -15.47
CA ASP A 43 12.87 -0.17 -16.24
C ASP A 43 11.94 -1.33 -16.64
N ASP A 44 12.25 -2.02 -17.75
CA ASP A 44 11.37 -3.01 -18.42
C ASP A 44 10.74 -4.11 -17.51
N GLU A 45 11.16 -4.23 -16.24
CA GLU A 45 10.64 -5.22 -15.29
C GLU A 45 10.17 -4.65 -13.93
N ASN A 46 10.67 -3.51 -13.42
CA ASN A 46 10.33 -3.05 -12.06
C ASN A 46 10.31 -1.51 -11.92
N PRO A 47 9.22 -0.91 -11.39
CA PRO A 47 9.20 0.50 -11.07
C PRO A 47 10.06 0.81 -9.84
N SER A 48 10.86 1.86 -9.93
CA SER A 48 11.72 2.31 -8.83
C SER A 48 11.69 3.83 -8.66
N LEU A 49 11.66 4.27 -7.41
CA LEU A 49 11.76 5.67 -7.04
C LEU A 49 13.22 5.97 -6.66
N SER A 50 13.88 6.75 -7.50
CA SER A 50 15.28 7.12 -7.33
C SER A 50 15.42 8.59 -6.93
N CYS A 51 16.41 8.93 -6.09
CA CYS A 51 16.76 10.33 -5.84
C CYS A 51 18.23 10.49 -5.44
N GLU A 52 18.87 11.53 -5.97
CA GLU A 52 20.22 11.94 -5.60
C GLU A 52 20.15 13.05 -4.54
N LEU A 53 20.54 12.73 -3.30
CA LEU A 53 20.64 13.67 -2.20
C LEU A 53 22.09 14.12 -2.03
N PHE A 54 22.31 15.43 -1.97
CA PHE A 54 23.58 16.08 -1.61
C PHE A 54 24.81 15.47 -2.33
N ASP A 55 24.76 15.39 -3.66
CA ASP A 55 25.85 14.98 -4.58
C ASP A 55 26.60 13.67 -4.24
N SER A 56 26.09 12.83 -3.31
CA SER A 56 26.82 11.65 -2.81
C SER A 56 25.94 10.52 -2.27
N ILE A 57 24.65 10.74 -2.03
CA ILE A 57 23.74 9.70 -1.54
C ILE A 57 22.69 9.43 -2.62
N LYS A 58 22.77 8.26 -3.25
CA LYS A 58 21.72 7.75 -4.13
C LYS A 58 20.75 6.91 -3.31
N ILE A 59 19.49 7.30 -3.32
CA ILE A 59 18.37 6.52 -2.81
C ILE A 59 17.71 5.83 -3.99
N ASP A 60 17.41 4.55 -3.83
CA ASP A 60 16.65 3.77 -4.79
C ASP A 60 15.66 2.87 -4.03
N ILE A 61 14.38 3.07 -4.29
CA ILE A 61 13.28 2.39 -3.60
C ILE A 61 12.53 1.57 -4.64
N ASP A 62 12.59 0.25 -4.48
CA ASP A 62 11.82 -0.70 -5.27
C ASP A 62 10.31 -0.56 -4.95
N LEU A 63 9.51 -0.33 -5.98
CA LEU A 63 8.05 -0.24 -5.91
C LEU A 63 7.37 -1.52 -6.42
N THR A 64 8.08 -2.64 -6.46
CA THR A 64 7.51 -3.97 -6.72
C THR A 64 7.07 -4.63 -5.42
N CYS A 65 5.82 -5.11 -5.39
CA CYS A 65 5.29 -5.87 -4.28
C CYS A 65 5.89 -7.28 -4.28
N SER A 66 6.68 -7.62 -3.27
CA SER A 66 7.31 -8.95 -3.16
C SER A 66 6.34 -10.15 -2.96
N ILE A 67 5.04 -9.89 -2.77
CA ILE A 67 4.01 -10.93 -2.66
C ILE A 67 3.40 -11.26 -4.03
N CYS A 68 2.92 -10.24 -4.76
CA CYS A 68 2.30 -10.45 -6.07
C CYS A 68 3.28 -10.30 -7.25
N LEU A 69 4.52 -9.89 -6.98
CA LEU A 69 5.60 -9.69 -7.96
C LEU A 69 5.23 -8.73 -9.10
N ASP A 70 4.44 -7.71 -8.75
CA ASP A 70 3.98 -6.67 -9.66
C ASP A 70 4.10 -5.32 -8.93
N THR A 71 3.98 -4.22 -9.67
CA THR A 71 3.95 -2.86 -9.14
C THR A 71 2.99 -2.78 -7.95
N VAL A 72 3.44 -2.19 -6.84
CA VAL A 72 2.62 -1.99 -5.65
C VAL A 72 1.35 -1.22 -5.99
N PHE A 73 0.20 -1.75 -5.59
CA PHE A 73 -1.10 -1.13 -5.79
C PHE A 73 -1.73 -0.80 -4.45
N ASP A 74 -2.17 0.45 -4.26
CA ASP A 74 -2.58 0.97 -2.95
C ASP A 74 -1.49 0.67 -1.89
N PRO A 75 -0.27 1.21 -2.11
CA PRO A 75 0.91 0.84 -1.36
C PRO A 75 0.78 1.16 0.13
N VAL A 76 1.20 0.20 0.95
CA VAL A 76 1.37 0.35 2.39
C VAL A 76 2.80 0.04 2.78
N SER A 77 3.40 0.89 3.60
CA SER A 77 4.63 0.57 4.31
C SER A 77 4.31 0.00 5.68
N LEU A 78 4.91 -1.14 6.00
CA LEU A 78 4.96 -1.65 7.37
C LEU A 78 5.91 -0.80 8.23
N THR A 79 5.83 -0.90 9.55
CA THR A 79 6.73 -0.14 10.45
C THR A 79 8.20 -0.56 10.33
N CYS A 80 8.47 -1.70 9.72
CA CYS A 80 9.82 -2.13 9.36
C CYS A 80 10.36 -1.52 8.04
N GLY A 81 9.58 -0.67 7.36
CA GLY A 81 9.98 0.03 6.12
C GLY A 81 9.72 -0.72 4.81
N HIS A 82 9.19 -1.95 4.86
CA HIS A 82 8.88 -2.72 3.64
C HIS A 82 7.50 -2.36 3.09
N ILE A 83 7.43 -2.21 1.76
CA ILE A 83 6.25 -1.76 1.03
C ILE A 83 5.57 -2.96 0.34
N PHE A 84 4.25 -3.02 0.41
CA PHE A 84 3.41 -4.04 -0.23
C PHE A 84 2.13 -3.40 -0.75
N CYS A 85 1.37 -4.11 -1.61
CA CYS A 85 -0.02 -3.74 -1.85
C CYS A 85 -0.85 -3.92 -0.57
N HIS A 86 -1.82 -3.03 -0.31
CA HIS A 86 -2.72 -3.15 0.85
C HIS A 86 -3.36 -4.55 0.97
N THR A 87 -3.94 -5.06 -0.12
CA THR A 87 -4.57 -6.40 -0.16
C THR A 87 -3.57 -7.51 0.18
N CYS A 88 -2.34 -7.41 -0.33
CA CYS A 88 -1.28 -8.39 -0.10
C CYS A 88 -0.82 -8.37 1.37
N ALA A 89 -0.65 -7.17 1.94
CA ALA A 89 -0.32 -7.01 3.36
C ALA A 89 -1.43 -7.59 4.26
N CYS A 90 -2.70 -7.33 3.95
CA CYS A 90 -3.83 -7.90 4.71
C CYS A 90 -3.81 -9.43 4.69
N SER A 91 -3.62 -10.02 3.51
CA SER A 91 -3.50 -11.47 3.38
C SER A 91 -2.30 -12.03 4.15
N ALA A 92 -1.15 -11.34 4.13
CA ALA A 92 0.05 -11.77 4.86
C ALA A 92 -0.08 -11.63 6.37
N ALA A 93 -0.95 -10.73 6.84
CA ALA A 93 -1.28 -10.53 8.25
C ALA A 93 -2.49 -11.37 8.71
N SER A 94 -3.00 -12.27 7.87
CA SER A 94 -4.17 -13.10 8.16
C SER A 94 -5.44 -12.29 8.51
N VAL A 95 -5.58 -11.07 7.97
CA VAL A 95 -6.74 -10.19 8.21
C VAL A 95 -7.50 -9.91 6.93
N THR A 96 -8.78 -9.56 7.06
CA THR A 96 -9.57 -9.09 5.92
C THR A 96 -9.25 -7.62 5.61
N ILE A 97 -9.47 -7.19 4.36
CA ILE A 97 -9.37 -5.77 4.00
C ILE A 97 -10.41 -4.87 4.70
N VAL A 98 -11.47 -5.47 5.28
CA VAL A 98 -12.50 -4.75 6.05
C VAL A 98 -11.99 -4.44 7.46
N ASP A 99 -11.38 -5.41 8.11
CA ASP A 99 -10.78 -5.23 9.44
C ASP A 99 -9.51 -4.36 9.37
N GLY A 100 -8.75 -4.53 8.28
CA GLY A 100 -7.52 -3.80 8.00
C GLY A 100 -6.33 -4.26 8.84
N LEU A 101 -5.15 -3.73 8.51
CA LEU A 101 -3.86 -4.15 9.09
C LEU A 101 -3.74 -3.92 10.60
N LYS A 102 -4.57 -3.05 11.18
CA LYS A 102 -4.61 -2.81 12.62
C LYS A 102 -5.19 -3.98 13.42
N ALA A 103 -5.96 -4.85 12.77
CA ALA A 103 -6.51 -6.07 13.38
C ALA A 103 -5.51 -7.23 13.40
N ALA A 104 -4.31 -7.05 12.84
CA ALA A 104 -3.31 -8.10 12.75
C ALA A 104 -2.80 -8.50 14.15
N GLU A 105 -2.63 -9.80 14.36
CA GLU A 105 -2.06 -10.31 15.61
C GLU A 105 -0.60 -9.84 15.76
N PRO A 106 -0.12 -9.47 16.96
CA PRO A 106 1.22 -8.93 17.16
C PRO A 106 2.36 -9.89 16.76
N ASN A 107 2.08 -11.20 16.70
CA ASN A 107 3.04 -12.22 16.32
C ASN A 107 3.22 -12.33 14.79
N GLU A 108 2.30 -11.78 13.99
CA GLU A 108 2.38 -11.78 12.54
C GLU A 108 3.63 -11.06 12.05
N LYS A 109 4.27 -11.63 11.03
CA LYS A 109 5.62 -11.25 10.60
C LYS A 109 5.61 -10.59 9.23
N CYS A 110 6.48 -9.61 9.04
CA CYS A 110 6.81 -9.10 7.72
C CYS A 110 7.27 -10.26 6.80
N PRO A 111 6.72 -10.42 5.59
CA PRO A 111 7.14 -11.46 4.64
C PRO A 111 8.61 -11.34 4.22
N LEU A 112 9.16 -10.12 4.22
CA LEU A 112 10.53 -9.83 3.79
C LEU A 112 11.55 -9.98 4.91
N CYS A 113 11.40 -9.26 6.03
CA CYS A 113 12.41 -9.27 7.12
C CYS A 113 12.04 -10.08 8.34
N ARG A 114 10.84 -10.70 8.37
CA ARG A 114 10.35 -11.56 9.45
C ARG A 114 10.23 -10.90 10.83
N LYS A 115 10.34 -9.57 10.92
CA LYS A 115 10.05 -8.80 12.14
C LYS A 115 8.56 -8.92 12.46
N SER A 116 8.24 -9.20 13.72
CA SER A 116 6.86 -9.23 14.25
C SER A 116 6.39 -7.84 14.67
N GLY A 117 5.07 -7.66 14.86
CA GLY A 117 4.49 -6.41 15.35
C GLY A 117 4.60 -5.24 14.38
N VAL A 118 4.67 -5.53 13.08
CA VAL A 118 4.97 -4.52 12.04
C VAL A 118 3.73 -3.93 11.35
N TYR A 119 2.55 -4.51 11.59
CA TYR A 119 1.32 -4.20 10.85
C TYR A 119 0.47 -3.10 11.50
N GLU A 120 0.40 -3.03 12.84
CA GLU A 120 -0.47 -2.08 13.57
C GLU A 120 -0.19 -0.61 13.19
N GLY A 121 1.08 -0.26 12.99
CA GLY A 121 1.53 1.07 12.60
C GLY A 121 1.77 1.26 11.11
N SER A 122 1.20 0.42 10.25
CA SER A 122 1.37 0.54 8.80
C SER A 122 0.86 1.90 8.27
N LEU A 123 1.56 2.47 7.29
CA LEU A 123 1.23 3.74 6.65
C LEU A 123 0.83 3.51 5.20
N HIS A 124 -0.30 4.07 4.77
CA HIS A 124 -0.62 4.17 3.35
C HIS A 124 0.26 5.24 2.71
N LEU A 125 0.79 4.94 1.53
CA LEU A 125 1.71 5.81 0.79
C LEU A 125 0.94 6.49 -0.34
N GLU A 126 0.17 7.52 -0.01
CA GLU A 126 -0.79 8.17 -0.91
C GLU A 126 -0.10 8.87 -2.07
N GLU A 127 1.04 9.53 -1.82
CA GLU A 127 1.76 10.23 -2.86
C GLU A 127 2.40 9.27 -3.85
N ILE A 128 2.91 8.13 -3.36
CA ILE A 128 3.35 7.03 -4.24
C ILE A 128 2.18 6.48 -5.04
N ASN A 129 1.01 6.27 -4.41
CA ASN A 129 -0.17 5.77 -5.11
C ASN A 129 -0.61 6.70 -6.24
N ILE A 130 -0.67 8.02 -5.97
CA ILE A 130 -0.97 9.06 -6.95
C ILE A 130 0.07 9.03 -8.08
N LEU A 131 1.35 9.02 -7.73
CA LEU A 131 2.45 9.02 -8.68
C LEU A 131 2.38 7.81 -9.63
N LEU A 132 2.28 6.60 -9.09
CA LEU A 132 2.15 5.37 -9.88
C LEU A 132 0.92 5.39 -10.79
N SER A 133 -0.20 5.93 -10.31
CA SER A 133 -1.44 6.01 -11.10
C SER A 133 -1.34 6.93 -12.32
N ARG A 134 -0.47 7.95 -12.26
CA ARG A 134 -0.26 8.91 -13.35
C ARG A 134 0.74 8.39 -14.38
N SER A 135 1.75 7.63 -13.94
CA SER A 135 2.91 7.33 -14.78
C SER A 135 2.80 6.06 -15.64
N CYS A 136 1.81 5.17 -15.41
CA CYS A 136 1.70 3.89 -16.14
C CYS A 136 0.27 3.59 -16.65
N HIS A 137 -0.20 4.28 -17.69
CA HIS A 137 -1.64 4.36 -17.97
C HIS A 137 -2.34 3.04 -18.40
N GLU A 138 -1.74 2.18 -19.22
CA GLU A 138 -2.43 1.00 -19.79
C GLU A 138 -2.42 -0.22 -18.87
N HIS A 139 -1.25 -0.57 -18.32
CA HIS A 139 -1.10 -1.66 -17.35
C HIS A 139 -1.85 -1.35 -16.05
N TRP A 140 -1.82 -0.10 -15.60
CA TRP A 140 -2.47 0.32 -14.35
C TRP A 140 -4.00 0.26 -14.42
N GLU A 141 -4.62 0.57 -15.56
CA GLU A 141 -6.08 0.47 -15.70
C GLU A 141 -6.56 -0.98 -15.56
N GLN A 142 -5.84 -1.93 -16.16
CA GLN A 142 -6.14 -3.36 -16.02
C GLN A 142 -5.95 -3.82 -14.57
N ARG A 143 -4.87 -3.39 -13.93
CA ARG A 143 -4.60 -3.68 -12.52
C ARG A 143 -5.69 -3.12 -11.61
N LEU A 144 -6.09 -1.87 -11.82
CA LEU A 144 -7.16 -1.18 -11.10
C LEU A 144 -8.49 -1.94 -11.18
N GLN A 145 -8.87 -2.42 -12.36
CA GLN A 145 -10.09 -3.22 -12.54
C GLN A 145 -10.04 -4.56 -11.79
N THR A 146 -8.87 -5.21 -11.82
CA THR A 146 -8.65 -6.49 -11.13
C THR A 146 -8.73 -6.32 -9.62
N GLU A 147 -8.01 -5.34 -9.07
CA GLU A 147 -8.01 -5.02 -7.63
C GLU A 147 -9.39 -4.59 -7.13
N ARG A 148 -10.12 -3.78 -7.90
CA ARG A 148 -11.51 -3.39 -7.56
C ARG A 148 -12.44 -4.60 -7.46
N ARG A 149 -12.37 -5.52 -8.43
CA ARG A 149 -13.18 -6.73 -8.43
C ARG A 149 -12.87 -7.60 -7.21
N GLU A 150 -11.58 -7.76 -6.92
CA GLU A 150 -11.12 -8.56 -5.79
C GLU A 150 -11.55 -7.97 -4.45
N ARG A 151 -11.42 -6.65 -4.27
CA ARG A 151 -11.89 -5.96 -3.06
C ARG A 151 -13.38 -6.14 -2.84
N ILE A 152 -14.20 -5.98 -3.89
CA ILE A 152 -15.65 -6.20 -3.80
C ILE A 152 -15.95 -7.65 -3.39
N ARG A 153 -15.23 -8.63 -3.97
CA ARG A 153 -15.38 -10.05 -3.63
C ARG A 153 -15.06 -10.29 -2.15
N GLN A 154 -13.93 -9.79 -1.66
CA GLN A 154 -13.52 -9.95 -0.26
C GLN A 154 -14.47 -9.29 0.73
N VAL A 155 -14.94 -8.07 0.44
CA VAL A 155 -15.93 -7.37 1.27
C VAL A 155 -17.24 -8.17 1.34
N LYS A 156 -17.70 -8.69 0.21
CA LYS A 156 -18.89 -9.53 0.15
C LYS A 156 -18.72 -10.80 0.99
N GLU A 157 -17.61 -11.51 0.83
CA GLU A 157 -17.31 -12.73 1.59
C GLU A 157 -17.20 -12.47 3.09
N HIS A 158 -16.58 -11.36 3.49
CA HIS A 158 -16.51 -10.92 4.89
C HIS A 158 -17.91 -10.77 5.48
N TRP A 159 -18.79 -9.99 4.83
CA TRP A 159 -20.14 -9.77 5.35
C TRP A 159 -21.02 -11.01 5.32
N GLU A 160 -20.90 -11.86 4.30
CA GLU A 160 -21.59 -13.15 4.28
C GLU A 160 -21.14 -14.06 5.43
N SER A 161 -19.84 -14.07 5.76
CA SER A 161 -19.31 -14.83 6.88
C SER A 161 -19.82 -14.29 8.22
N GLN A 162 -19.83 -12.96 8.40
CA GLN A 162 -20.39 -12.31 9.57
C GLN A 162 -21.88 -12.60 9.74
N CYS A 163 -22.67 -12.51 8.67
CA CYS A 163 -24.09 -12.86 8.68
C CYS A 163 -24.31 -14.33 9.06
N ARG A 164 -23.51 -15.26 8.53
CA ARG A 164 -23.59 -16.69 8.90
C ARG A 164 -23.24 -16.91 10.36
N ALA A 165 -22.19 -16.27 10.87
CA ALA A 165 -21.81 -16.37 12.27
C ALA A 165 -22.93 -15.82 13.18
N PHE A 166 -23.51 -14.68 12.82
CA PHE A 166 -24.64 -14.09 13.55
C PHE A 166 -25.89 -14.96 13.52
N MET A 167 -26.30 -15.49 12.35
CA MET A 167 -27.45 -16.39 12.24
C MET A 167 -27.22 -17.74 12.93
N GLY A 168 -26.01 -18.29 12.87
CA GLY A 168 -25.64 -19.51 13.62
C GLY A 168 -25.64 -19.31 15.14
N CYS A 169 -25.46 -18.07 15.62
CA CYS A 169 -25.67 -17.71 17.03
C CYS A 169 -27.17 -17.59 17.39
N LEU A 170 -28.02 -17.15 16.45
CA LEU A 170 -29.48 -17.09 16.65
C LEU A 170 -30.15 -18.47 16.72
N ASP A 171 -29.49 -19.54 16.27
CA ASP A 171 -29.97 -20.92 16.48
C ASP A 171 -29.86 -21.38 17.96
N SER A 172 -29.22 -20.59 18.84
CA SER A 172 -29.23 -20.84 20.29
C SER A 172 -30.33 -20.10 21.07
N GLU A 173 -30.98 -19.09 20.46
CA GLU A 173 -32.17 -18.42 20.99
C GLU A 173 -33.01 -17.85 19.82
N ALA A 174 -33.86 -18.68 19.22
CA ALA A 174 -34.85 -18.20 18.26
C ALA A 174 -35.87 -17.30 18.98
N PRO A 175 -36.16 -16.11 18.46
CA PRO A 175 -37.50 -15.93 17.90
C PRO A 175 -37.52 -15.19 16.55
N LEU A 176 -38.23 -15.83 15.63
CA LEU A 176 -38.93 -15.30 14.43
C LEU A 176 -38.88 -13.78 14.20
N LEU A 177 -38.08 -13.34 13.23
CA LEU A 177 -38.42 -12.16 12.43
C LEU A 177 -38.16 -12.43 10.95
N SER A 178 -39.16 -13.07 10.34
CA SER A 178 -39.46 -12.93 8.92
C SER A 178 -39.90 -11.50 8.60
N ALA A 179 -39.54 -11.05 7.40
CA ALA A 179 -39.95 -9.81 6.72
C ALA A 179 -39.10 -8.58 7.03
N VAL A 180 -38.28 -8.16 6.06
CA VAL A 180 -38.58 -7.01 5.19
C VAL A 180 -37.88 -7.24 3.84
N ILE A 181 -38.71 -7.34 2.80
CA ILE A 181 -38.37 -7.04 1.39
C ILE A 181 -38.27 -5.52 1.27
#